data_AF-A0A8S2P7C5-F1
#
_entry.id   AF-A0A8S2P7C5-F1
#
_cell.length_a   1.000
_cell.length_b   1.000
_cell.length_c   1.000
_cell.angle_alpha   90.00
_cell.angle_beta   90.00
_cell.angle_gamma   90.00
#
_symmetry.space_group_name_H-M   'P 1'
#
loop_
_entity.id
_entity.type
_entity.pdbx_description
1 polymer ?
#
loop_
_entity_poly.entity_id
_entity_poly.type
_entity_poly.pdbx_seq_one_letter_code
_entity_poly.pdbx_strand_id
1 'polypeptide(L)'
;ALPYDHLSKLDQQRTGQGGYLTIELDSFLVDRILKYAQQCNVTLFQLALTCYYVFLFKLTNGEKDLCIGSVSSNRYRPELQELIGMFVNLLPYRFT
;
A
#
# COMPACT_ATOMS: atom_id res chain seq x y z
N ALA A 1 -18.79 18.70 11.92
CA ALA A 1 -18.02 18.33 10.71
C ALA A 1 -16.66 18.99 10.79
N LEU A 2 -15.60 18.21 10.69
CA LEU A 2 -14.23 18.74 10.66
C LEU A 2 -13.91 19.32 9.27
N PRO A 3 -12.91 20.22 9.14
CA PRO A 3 -12.58 20.89 7.88
C PRO A 3 -12.29 19.96 6.69
N TYR A 4 -11.99 18.68 6.95
CA TYR A 4 -11.69 17.65 5.95
C TYR A 4 -12.73 16.53 5.87
N ASP A 5 -13.91 16.68 6.50
CA ASP A 5 -15.01 15.75 6.31
C ASP A 5 -15.58 15.91 4.89
N HIS A 6 -15.05 15.14 3.94
CA HIS A 6 -15.77 14.85 2.72
C HIS A 6 -16.90 13.89 3.07
N LEU A 7 -18.14 14.36 2.97
CA LEU A 7 -19.33 13.52 3.03
C LEU A 7 -19.20 12.48 1.92
N SER A 8 -18.70 11.30 2.28
CA SER A 8 -18.68 10.15 1.39
C SER A 8 -20.13 9.90 0.98
N LYS A 9 -20.40 9.93 -0.33
CA LYS A 9 -21.64 9.44 -0.94
C LYS A 9 -21.76 7.93 -0.65
N LEU A 10 -22.00 7.57 0.61
CA LEU A 10 -22.01 6.20 1.13
C LEU A 10 -23.34 5.49 0.89
N ASP A 11 -24.29 6.14 0.21
CA ASP A 11 -25.62 5.59 -0.09
C ASP A 11 -25.63 4.71 -1.37
N GLN A 12 -24.48 4.56 -2.04
CA GLN A 12 -24.31 3.55 -3.08
C GLN A 12 -23.88 2.24 -2.43
N GLN A 13 -24.81 1.27 -2.38
CA GLN A 13 -24.51 -0.12 -2.02
C GLN A 13 -23.29 -0.61 -2.80
N ARG A 14 -22.18 -0.83 -2.09
CA ARG A 14 -20.97 -1.42 -2.68
C ARG A 14 -21.33 -2.83 -3.15
N THR A 15 -21.24 -3.08 -4.46
CA THR A 15 -21.59 -4.37 -5.07
C THR A 15 -20.69 -5.52 -4.63
N GLY A 16 -19.51 -5.22 -4.06
CA GLY A 16 -18.51 -6.21 -3.66
C GLY A 16 -17.86 -6.95 -4.83
N GLN A 17 -18.17 -6.57 -6.07
CA GLN A 17 -17.59 -7.20 -7.26
C GLN A 17 -16.14 -6.74 -7.44
N GLY A 18 -15.22 -7.70 -7.49
CA GLY A 18 -13.80 -7.48 -7.73
C GLY A 18 -13.22 -8.62 -8.55
N GLY A 19 -12.08 -8.35 -9.19
CA GLY A 19 -11.30 -9.34 -9.93
C GLY A 19 -9.85 -9.33 -9.48
N TYR A 20 -9.11 -10.39 -9.80
CA TYR A 20 -7.69 -10.51 -9.50
C TYR A 20 -6.91 -10.73 -10.79
N LEU A 21 -5.80 -10.01 -10.94
CA LEU A 21 -4.80 -10.26 -11.96
C LEU A 21 -3.49 -10.59 -11.25
N THR A 22 -2.96 -11.77 -11.49
CA THR A 22 -1.66 -12.19 -10.96
C THR A 22 -0.58 -11.85 -11.98
N ILE A 23 0.47 -11.19 -11.53
CA ILE A 23 1.65 -10.87 -12.34
C ILE A 23 2.82 -11.60 -11.73
N GLU A 24 3.47 -12.43 -12.53
CA GLU A 24 4.70 -13.12 -12.14
C GLU A 24 5.91 -12.30 -12.57
N LEU A 25 6.88 -12.16 -11.66
CA LEU A 25 8.14 -11.49 -11.94
C LEU A 25 9.22 -12.57 -12.08
N ASP A 26 9.99 -12.48 -13.15
CA ASP A 26 11.11 -13.38 -13.36
C ASP A 26 12.15 -13.27 -12.22
N SER A 27 12.73 -14.40 -11.85
CA SER A 27 13.70 -14.52 -10.76
C SER A 27 14.88 -13.55 -10.89
N PHE A 28 15.40 -13.37 -12.11
CA PHE A 28 16.48 -12.42 -12.38
C PHE A 28 16.06 -10.96 -12.15
N LEU A 29 14.79 -10.62 -12.40
CA LEU A 29 14.27 -9.30 -12.10
C LEU A 29 14.15 -9.09 -10.58
N VAL A 30 13.63 -10.09 -9.85
CA VAL A 30 13.49 -10.03 -8.39
C VAL A 30 14.85 -9.81 -7.73
N ASP A 31 15.88 -10.54 -8.16
CA ASP A 31 17.24 -10.38 -7.62
C ASP A 31 17.81 -8.97 -7.83
N ARG A 32 17.54 -8.37 -9.00
CA ARG A 32 17.95 -6.99 -9.28
C ARG A 32 17.21 -5.98 -8.43
N ILE A 33 15.92 -6.18 -8.20
CA ILE A 33 15.11 -5.32 -7.33
C ILE A 33 15.63 -5.39 -5.90
N LEU A 34 15.92 -6.59 -5.38
CA LEU A 34 16.47 -6.77 -4.03
C LEU A 34 17.84 -6.10 -3.87
N LYS A 35 18.74 -6.28 -4.84
CA LYS A 35 20.05 -5.60 -4.85
C LYS A 35 19.90 -4.08 -4.89
N TYR A 36 18.98 -3.58 -5.71
CA TYR A 36 18.72 -2.14 -5.81
C TYR A 36 18.18 -1.56 -4.49
N ALA A 37 17.24 -2.27 -3.84
CA ALA A 37 16.74 -1.87 -2.52
C ALA A 37 17.88 -1.76 -1.49
N GLN A 38 18.80 -2.74 -1.49
CA GLN A 38 19.99 -2.72 -0.63
C GLN A 38 20.92 -1.54 -0.95
N GLN A 39 21.18 -1.26 -2.24
CA GLN A 39 22.02 -0.13 -2.67
C GLN A 39 21.45 1.22 -2.21
N CYS A 40 20.13 1.37 -2.21
CA CYS A 40 19.44 2.55 -1.73
C CYS A 40 19.24 2.58 -0.21
N ASN A 41 19.66 1.56 0.54
CA ASN A 41 19.39 1.38 1.97
C ASN A 41 17.89 1.47 2.33
N VAL A 42 17.03 0.92 1.47
CA VAL A 42 15.57 0.87 1.69
C VAL A 42 15.08 -0.57 1.76
N THR A 43 13.94 -0.76 2.40
CA THR A 43 13.22 -2.05 2.38
C THR A 43 12.59 -2.31 1.02
N LEU A 44 12.36 -3.58 0.69
CA LEU A 44 11.61 -3.97 -0.51
C LEU A 44 10.21 -3.34 -0.53
N PHE A 45 9.57 -3.25 0.64
CA PHE A 45 8.26 -2.59 0.79
C PHE A 45 8.32 -1.12 0.36
N GLN A 46 9.29 -0.35 0.85
CA GLN A 46 9.45 1.05 0.47
C GLN A 46 9.70 1.19 -1.03
N LEU A 47 10.57 0.36 -1.60
CA LEU A 47 10.86 0.40 -3.04
C LEU A 47 9.60 0.10 -3.88
N ALA A 48 8.85 -0.96 -3.53
CA ALA A 48 7.63 -1.33 -4.22
C ALA A 48 6.54 -0.25 -4.07
N LEU A 49 6.40 0.35 -2.89
CA LEU A 49 5.49 1.46 -2.63
C LEU A 49 5.82 2.67 -3.50
N THR A 50 7.11 3.00 -3.64
CA THR A 50 7.58 4.08 -4.53
C THR A 50 7.29 3.75 -5.99
N CYS A 51 7.55 2.52 -6.45
CA CYS A 51 7.21 2.11 -7.81
C CYS A 51 5.71 2.24 -8.09
N TYR A 52 4.87 1.85 -7.14
CA TYR A 52 3.41 1.97 -7.23
C TYR A 52 2.97 3.44 -7.26
N TYR A 53 3.55 4.29 -6.41
CA TYR A 53 3.30 5.74 -6.43
C TYR A 53 3.67 6.37 -7.79
N VAL A 54 4.84 6.04 -8.35
CA VAL A 54 5.27 6.53 -9.67
C VAL A 54 4.35 6.02 -10.78
N PHE A 55 3.88 4.78 -10.69
CA PHE A 55 2.90 4.22 -11.63
C PHE A 55 1.59 5.01 -11.59
N LEU A 56 1.04 5.25 -10.40
CA LEU A 56 -0.17 6.05 -10.23
C LEU A 56 0.02 7.49 -10.71
N PHE A 57 1.13 8.13 -10.36
CA PHE A 57 1.47 9.49 -10.82
C PHE A 57 1.46 9.60 -12.35
N LYS A 58 1.99 8.60 -13.06
CA LYS A 58 1.95 8.56 -14.53
C LYS A 58 0.53 8.35 -15.07
N LEU A 59 -0.29 7.57 -14.37
CA LEU A 59 -1.67 7.28 -14.76
C LEU A 59 -2.62 8.45 -14.51
N THR A 60 -2.37 9.26 -13.48
CA THR A 60 -3.20 10.42 -13.09
C THR A 60 -2.72 11.75 -13.71
N ASN A 61 -1.90 11.68 -14.75
CA ASN A 61 -1.35 12.86 -15.44
C ASN A 61 -0.60 13.85 -14.51
N GLY A 62 0.11 13.33 -13.52
CA GLY A 62 1.01 14.10 -12.67
C GLY A 62 0.40 14.62 -11.36
N GLU A 63 -0.72 14.05 -10.91
CA GLU A 63 -1.26 14.33 -9.58
C GLU A 63 -0.28 13.86 -8.49
N LYS A 64 0.12 14.78 -7.62
CA LYS A 64 1.10 14.53 -6.55
C LYS A 64 0.46 14.10 -5.25
N ASP A 65 -0.77 14.54 -4.98
CA ASP A 65 -1.48 14.26 -3.74
C ASP A 65 -2.19 12.90 -3.82
N LEU A 66 -1.41 11.83 -3.65
CA LEU A 66 -1.93 10.46 -3.69
C LEU A 66 -1.90 9.83 -2.31
N CYS A 67 -3.03 9.25 -1.91
CA CYS A 67 -3.18 8.48 -0.67
C CYS A 67 -3.23 6.98 -0.99
N ILE A 68 -2.23 6.24 -0.52
CA ILE A 68 -2.10 4.79 -0.70
C ILE A 68 -2.30 4.11 0.65
N GLY A 69 -3.30 3.24 0.77
CA GLY A 69 -3.51 2.42 1.97
C GLY A 69 -2.58 1.22 2.00
N SER A 70 -1.91 0.96 3.13
CA SER A 70 -1.19 -0.28 3.37
C SER A 70 -1.59 -0.92 4.70
N VAL A 71 -1.47 -2.23 4.79
CA VAL A 71 -1.82 -3.00 5.98
C VAL A 71 -0.60 -3.20 6.87
N SER A 72 -0.72 -2.85 8.15
CA SER A 72 0.27 -3.13 9.19
C SER A 72 -0.25 -4.22 10.12
N SER A 73 0.61 -5.16 10.50
CA SER A 73 0.23 -6.30 11.36
C SER A 73 -0.14 -5.87 12.79
N ASN A 74 0.35 -4.72 13.25
CA ASN A 74 0.10 -4.15 14.59
C ASN A 74 0.41 -5.10 15.77
N ARG A 75 1.31 -6.09 15.57
CA ARG A 75 1.71 -7.08 16.58
C ARG A 75 3.07 -6.72 17.23
N TYR A 76 3.17 -5.50 17.76
CA TYR A 76 4.43 -5.00 18.33
C TYR A 76 4.78 -5.60 19.70
N ARG A 77 3.76 -6.06 20.46
CA ARG A 77 3.97 -6.71 21.76
C ARG A 77 4.20 -8.21 21.57
N PRO A 78 5.19 -8.82 22.26
CA PRO A 78 5.46 -10.26 22.14
C PRO A 78 4.23 -11.13 22.41
N GLU A 79 3.43 -10.76 23.42
CA GLU A 79 2.18 -11.43 23.81
C GLU A 79 1.16 -11.55 22.66
N LEU A 80 1.21 -10.64 21.69
CA LEU A 80 0.26 -10.58 20.58
C LEU A 80 0.74 -11.34 19.34
N GLN A 81 1.98 -11.86 19.30
CA GLN A 81 2.53 -12.45 18.09
C GLN A 81 1.82 -13.76 17.70
N GLU A 82 1.47 -14.59 18.69
CA GLU A 82 0.92 -15.93 18.48
C GLU A 82 -0.62 -16.00 18.65
N LEU A 83 -1.27 -14.87 18.93
CA LEU A 83 -2.73 -14.84 19.15
C LEU A 83 -3.52 -14.86 17.84
N ILE A 84 -4.56 -15.69 17.80
CA ILE A 84 -5.57 -15.67 16.72
C ILE A 84 -6.50 -14.48 16.95
N GLY A 85 -6.60 -13.58 15.96
CA GLY A 85 -7.44 -12.39 16.04
C GLY A 85 -7.17 -11.37 14.93
N MET A 86 -8.05 -10.37 14.81
CA MET A 86 -7.95 -9.28 13.84
C MET A 86 -7.14 -8.12 14.44
N PHE A 87 -5.85 -8.07 14.14
CA PHE A 87 -4.94 -7.01 14.60
C PHE A 87 -4.54 -6.03 13.49
N VAL A 88 -4.83 -6.37 12.23
CA VAL A 88 -4.37 -5.60 11.08
C VAL A 88 -4.94 -4.18 11.10
N ASN A 89 -4.06 -3.20 10.93
CA ASN A 89 -4.43 -1.80 10.82
C ASN A 89 -4.16 -1.28 9.40
N LEU A 90 -5.08 -0.51 8.83
CA LEU A 90 -4.90 0.15 7.54
C LEU A 90 -4.29 1.54 7.77
N LEU A 91 -3.07 1.75 7.28
CA LEU A 91 -2.35 3.01 7.37
C LEU A 91 -2.38 3.75 6.03
N PRO A 92 -2.86 5.01 5.98
CA PRO A 92 -2.79 5.83 4.78
C PRO A 92 -1.39 6.46 4.63
N TYR A 93 -0.73 6.19 3.50
CA TYR A 93 0.49 6.87 3.07
C TYR A 93 0.11 7.97 2.11
N ARG A 94 0.22 9.22 2.56
CA ARG A 94 -0.03 10.39 1.73
C ARG A 94 1.30 11.05 1.39
N PHE A 95 1.57 11.18 0.09
CA PHE A 95 2.71 11.91 -0.43
C PHE A 95 2.20 13.29 -0.87
N THR A 96 2.83 14.35 -0.39
CA THR A 96 2.46 15.76 -0.67
C THR A 96 3.64 16.47 -1.32
#